data_AF-A0A349JDE4-F1
#
_entry.id   AF-A0A349JDE4-F1
#
_cell.length_a   1.000
_cell.length_b   1.000
_cell.length_c   1.000
_cell.angle_alpha   90.00
_cell.angle_beta   90.00
_cell.angle_gamma   90.00
#
_symmetry.space_group_name_H-M   'P 1'
#
loop_
_entity.id
_entity.type
_entity.pdbx_description
1 polymer ?
#
loop_
_entity_poly.entity_id
_entity_poly.type
_entity_poly.pdbx_seq_one_letter_code
_entity_poly.pdbx_strand_id
1 'polypeptide(L)'
;MPRRLWIDDEREAPEGWERLRTLGEARRAFADAKAGEVSLGGTPGLVDSCAQELEQGAFTQRIRPLHVVVHAAPGPARVMAEQALANAARHWASAPPPAAPAKRRKRSVLLRFLVWHLLGFGLVFGGVEAWCLIRYGHHAPIFDSLLTRLRR
;
A
#
# COMPACT_ATOMS: atom_id res chain seq x y z
N MET A 1 5.82 11.62 16.87
CA MET A 1 4.57 12.32 17.24
C MET A 1 3.56 12.13 16.11
N PRO A 2 2.27 11.96 16.41
CA PRO A 2 1.24 11.88 15.37
C PRO A 2 1.24 13.15 14.52
N ARG A 3 1.15 12.99 13.20
CA ARG A 3 1.14 14.07 12.21
C ARG A 3 -0.22 14.75 12.22
N ARG A 4 -0.23 16.09 12.19
CA ARG A 4 -1.44 16.92 12.11
C ARG A 4 -1.64 17.42 10.70
N LEU A 5 -2.81 17.16 10.12
CA LEU A 5 -3.14 17.48 8.74
C LEU A 5 -4.17 18.59 8.66
N TRP A 6 -3.85 19.66 7.97
CA TRP A 6 -4.73 20.78 7.71
C TRP A 6 -5.19 20.74 6.26
N ILE A 7 -6.41 20.27 6.03
CA ILE A 7 -6.98 20.15 4.69
C ILE A 7 -7.81 21.39 4.42
N ASP A 8 -7.25 22.32 3.67
CA ASP A 8 -7.88 23.60 3.30
C ASP A 8 -7.17 24.18 2.07
N ASP A 9 -7.91 24.39 0.99
CA ASP A 9 -7.44 24.98 -0.26
C ASP A 9 -7.39 26.51 -0.23
N GLU A 10 -8.07 27.15 0.72
CA GLU A 10 -8.21 28.61 0.80
C GLU A 10 -7.27 29.21 1.85
N ARG A 11 -7.20 28.62 3.04
CA ARG A 11 -6.50 29.17 4.21
C ARG A 11 -5.13 28.53 4.44
N GLU A 12 -4.20 29.31 4.98
CA GLU A 12 -2.91 28.78 5.44
C GLU A 12 -3.07 27.88 6.66
N ALA A 13 -2.17 26.90 6.77
CA ALA A 13 -2.15 26.00 7.91
C ALA A 13 -1.54 26.70 9.14
N PRO A 14 -2.06 26.45 10.35
CA PRO A 14 -1.42 26.90 11.58
C PRO A 14 -0.03 26.28 11.77
N GLU A 15 0.79 26.88 12.63
CA GLU A 15 2.13 26.36 12.93
C GLU A 15 2.09 24.90 13.44
N GLY A 16 2.97 24.06 12.90
CA GLY A 16 3.04 22.64 13.23
C GLY A 16 1.98 21.76 12.55
N TRP A 17 1.13 22.33 11.70
CA TRP A 17 0.23 21.59 10.82
C TRP A 17 0.78 21.51 9.41
N GLU A 18 0.58 20.37 8.76
CA GLU A 18 0.88 20.25 7.35
C GLU A 18 -0.35 20.60 6.52
N ARG A 19 -0.17 21.55 5.59
CA ARG A 19 -1.21 21.95 4.67
C ARG A 19 -1.36 20.99 3.51
N LEU A 20 -2.58 20.52 3.26
CA LEU A 20 -2.99 19.77 2.09
C LEU A 20 -4.12 20.52 1.38
N ARG A 21 -4.00 20.76 0.08
CA ARG A 21 -4.94 21.58 -0.70
C ARG A 21 -5.84 20.76 -1.60
N THR A 22 -5.56 19.47 -1.77
CA THR A 22 -6.29 18.62 -2.72
C THR A 22 -6.69 17.29 -2.09
N LEU A 23 -7.75 16.69 -2.62
CA LEU A 23 -8.16 15.33 -2.26
C LEU A 23 -7.04 14.30 -2.51
N GLY A 24 -6.25 14.48 -3.57
CA GLY A 24 -5.14 13.59 -3.89
C GLY A 24 -4.00 13.63 -2.86
N GLU A 25 -3.72 14.80 -2.29
CA GLU A 25 -2.79 14.95 -1.16
C GLU A 25 -3.35 14.32 0.10
N ALA A 26 -4.62 14.61 0.43
CA ALA A 26 -5.31 14.03 1.58
C ALA A 26 -5.30 12.49 1.54
N ARG A 27 -5.64 11.88 0.39
CA ARG A 27 -5.61 10.43 0.19
C ARG A 27 -4.24 9.81 0.46
N ARG A 28 -3.18 10.45 -0.02
CA ARG A 28 -1.80 9.99 0.22
C ARG A 28 -1.44 10.10 1.69
N ALA A 29 -1.83 11.19 2.34
CA ALA A 29 -1.58 11.40 3.76
C ALA A 29 -2.37 10.43 4.65
N PHE A 30 -3.62 10.12 4.32
CA PHE A 30 -4.43 9.13 5.05
C PHE A 30 -3.87 7.70 4.95
N ALA A 31 -3.24 7.36 3.83
CA ALA A 31 -2.60 6.05 3.63
C ALA A 31 -1.30 5.89 4.44
N ASP A 32 -0.60 7.00 4.70
CA ASP A 32 0.56 7.02 5.59
C ASP A 32 0.03 7.05 7.04
N ALA A 33 -0.04 5.89 7.69
CA ALA A 33 -0.69 5.62 8.99
C ALA A 33 -0.11 6.37 10.22
N LYS A 34 0.48 7.55 10.00
CA LYS A 34 1.09 8.47 10.97
C LYS A 34 0.20 9.68 11.27
N ALA A 35 -0.84 9.93 10.48
CA ALA A 35 -1.83 10.96 10.82
C ALA A 35 -2.51 10.59 12.15
N GLY A 36 -2.65 11.55 13.05
CA GLY A 36 -3.45 11.37 14.27
C GLY A 36 -4.58 12.37 14.41
N GLU A 37 -4.44 13.53 13.76
CA GLU A 37 -5.40 14.62 13.82
C GLU A 37 -5.56 15.27 12.44
N VAL A 38 -6.80 15.53 12.04
CA VAL A 38 -7.16 16.09 10.74
C VAL A 38 -8.14 17.25 10.94
N SER A 39 -7.85 18.40 10.33
CA SER A 39 -8.75 19.54 10.26
C SER A 39 -9.28 19.65 8.83
N LEU A 40 -10.61 19.71 8.66
CA LEU A 40 -11.28 19.82 7.37
C LEU A 40 -11.92 21.20 7.17
N GLY A 41 -11.47 21.91 6.14
CA GLY A 41 -12.01 23.20 5.71
C GLY A 41 -11.77 23.46 4.23
N GLY A 42 -11.82 24.74 3.86
CA GLY A 42 -11.78 25.18 2.48
C GLY A 42 -13.11 25.06 1.74
N THR A 43 -13.03 24.80 0.44
CA THR A 43 -14.21 24.76 -0.44
C THR A 43 -15.18 23.62 -0.09
N PRO A 44 -16.50 23.82 -0.27
CA PRO A 44 -17.51 22.80 0.02
C PRO A 44 -17.24 21.43 -0.61
N GLY A 45 -16.77 21.42 -1.86
CA GLY A 45 -16.48 20.19 -2.59
C GLY A 45 -15.27 19.43 -2.04
N LEU A 46 -14.24 20.13 -1.56
CA LEU A 46 -13.08 19.50 -0.92
C LEU A 46 -13.47 18.87 0.41
N VAL A 47 -14.21 19.61 1.24
CA VAL A 47 -14.68 19.16 2.56
C VAL A 47 -15.52 17.90 2.44
N ASP A 48 -16.54 17.91 1.58
CA ASP A 48 -17.43 16.76 1.37
C ASP A 48 -16.65 15.54 0.83
N SER A 49 -15.82 15.74 -0.20
CA SER A 49 -15.02 14.65 -0.78
C SER A 49 -14.04 14.02 0.23
N CYS A 50 -13.41 14.83 1.09
CA CYS A 50 -12.51 14.35 2.12
C CYS A 50 -13.26 13.62 3.25
N ALA A 51 -14.44 14.10 3.65
CA ALA A 51 -15.26 13.45 4.65
C ALA A 51 -15.79 12.08 4.17
N GLN A 52 -16.27 11.99 2.93
CA GLN A 52 -16.68 10.73 2.30
C GLN A 52 -15.50 9.74 2.15
N GLU A 53 -14.31 10.23 1.81
CA GLU A 53 -13.11 9.39 1.73
C GLU A 53 -12.73 8.80 3.10
N LEU A 54 -12.88 9.57 4.18
CA LEU A 54 -12.67 9.12 5.56
C LEU A 54 -13.71 8.09 5.98
N GLU A 55 -14.99 8.33 5.68
CA GLU A 55 -16.08 7.37 5.91
C GLU A 55 -15.82 6.04 5.20
N GLN A 56 -15.57 6.08 3.88
CA GLN A 56 -15.29 4.89 3.09
C GLN A 56 -14.02 4.19 3.57
N GLY A 57 -12.99 4.96 3.95
CA GLY A 57 -11.75 4.44 4.50
C GLY A 57 -11.92 3.77 5.85
N ALA A 58 -12.82 4.29 6.70
CA ALA A 58 -13.19 3.69 7.98
C ALA A 58 -13.98 2.40 7.78
N PHE A 59 -15.00 2.41 6.91
CA PHE A 59 -15.79 1.24 6.54
C PHE A 59 -14.93 0.10 5.99
N THR A 60 -14.00 0.42 5.09
CA THR A 60 -13.07 -0.56 4.49
C THR A 60 -11.87 -0.90 5.37
N GLN A 61 -11.77 -0.30 6.56
CA GLN A 61 -10.62 -0.45 7.47
C GLN A 61 -9.26 -0.06 6.86
N ARG A 62 -9.26 0.70 5.76
CA ARG A 62 -8.04 1.21 5.10
C ARG A 62 -7.44 2.37 5.88
N ILE A 63 -8.29 3.20 6.48
CA ILE A 63 -7.88 4.36 7.29
C ILE A 63 -8.09 3.99 8.75
N ARG A 64 -7.04 4.15 9.55
CA ARG A 64 -7.10 3.92 11.01
C ARG A 64 -7.99 4.98 11.68
N PRO A 65 -8.44 4.74 12.92
CA PRO A 65 -9.14 5.77 13.68
C PRO A 65 -8.30 7.05 13.79
N LEU A 66 -8.90 8.19 13.48
CA LEU A 66 -8.30 9.53 13.50
C LEU A 66 -9.20 10.48 14.29
N HIS A 67 -8.62 11.51 14.91
CA HIS A 67 -9.40 12.64 15.39
C HIS A 67 -9.63 13.60 14.22
N VAL A 68 -10.89 13.95 13.95
CA VAL A 68 -11.26 14.83 12.83
C VAL A 68 -12.08 16.00 13.34
N VAL A 69 -11.66 17.22 12.99
CA VAL A 69 -12.34 18.47 13.32
C VAL A 69 -12.77 19.16 12.03
N VAL A 70 -14.00 19.65 11.96
CA VAL A 70 -14.51 20.41 10.81
C VAL A 70 -14.51 21.89 11.15
N HIS A 71 -13.68 22.67 10.45
CA HIS A 71 -13.60 24.13 10.59
C HIS A 71 -14.12 24.88 9.35
N ALA A 72 -14.76 24.15 8.43
CA ALA A 72 -15.49 24.71 7.31
C ALA A 72 -16.58 25.70 7.75
N ALA A 73 -16.90 26.66 6.87
CA ALA A 73 -17.98 27.61 7.11
C ALA A 73 -19.33 26.86 7.31
N PRO A 74 -20.26 27.39 8.12
CA PRO A 74 -21.59 26.82 8.27
C PRO A 74 -22.30 26.71 6.92
N GLY A 75 -22.86 25.53 6.62
CA GLY A 75 -23.52 25.28 5.35
C GLY A 75 -23.85 23.80 5.13
N PRO A 76 -24.56 23.47 4.04
CA PRO A 76 -25.00 22.10 3.76
C PRO A 76 -23.83 21.11 3.67
N ALA A 77 -22.71 21.52 3.04
CA ALA A 77 -21.52 20.68 2.93
C ALA A 77 -20.90 20.34 4.29
N ARG A 78 -20.94 21.28 5.26
CA ARG A 78 -20.48 21.01 6.63
C ARG A 78 -21.36 19.98 7.32
N VAL A 79 -22.68 20.09 7.20
CA VAL A 79 -23.64 19.13 7.78
C VAL A 79 -23.41 17.73 7.19
N MET A 80 -23.27 17.63 5.87
CA MET A 80 -22.99 16.35 5.20
C MET A 80 -21.65 15.76 5.64
N ALA A 81 -20.61 16.59 5.75
CA ALA A 81 -19.30 16.15 6.22
C ALA A 81 -19.34 15.66 7.68
N GLU A 82 -20.00 16.39 8.58
CA GLU A 82 -20.19 15.96 9.98
C GLU A 82 -20.95 14.63 10.07
N GLN A 83 -21.96 14.41 9.21
CA GLN A 83 -22.68 13.15 9.14
C GLN A 83 -21.79 11.99 8.64
N ALA A 84 -21.00 12.21 7.59
CA ALA A 84 -20.03 11.22 7.09
C ALA A 84 -18.98 10.88 8.16
N LEU A 85 -18.50 11.87 8.91
CA LEU A 85 -17.56 11.66 10.01
C LEU A 85 -18.19 10.91 11.19
N ALA A 86 -19.48 11.15 11.49
CA ALA A 86 -20.20 10.37 12.48
C ALA A 86 -20.33 8.89 12.06
N ASN A 87 -20.52 8.61 10.76
CA ASN A 87 -20.50 7.26 10.21
C ASN A 87 -19.11 6.63 10.32
N ALA A 88 -18.06 7.39 9.95
CA ALA A 88 -16.67 6.96 10.07
C ALA A 88 -16.32 6.54 11.51
N ALA A 89 -16.71 7.37 12.49
CA ALA A 89 -16.51 7.07 13.92
C ALA A 89 -17.23 5.79 14.35
N ARG A 90 -18.47 5.56 13.88
CA ARG A 90 -19.19 4.30 14.12
C ARG A 90 -18.45 3.09 13.54
N HIS A 91 -17.95 3.20 12.31
CA HIS A 91 -17.17 2.14 11.68
C HIS A 91 -15.90 1.83 12.46
N TRP A 92 -15.15 2.86 12.87
CA TRP A 92 -13.96 2.69 13.70
C TRP A 92 -14.25 2.08 15.07
N ALA A 93 -15.37 2.44 15.71
CA ALA A 93 -15.78 1.85 16.98
C ALA A 93 -16.22 0.39 16.85
N SER A 94 -16.87 0.04 15.73
CA SER A 94 -17.34 -1.33 15.45
C SER A 94 -16.25 -2.28 14.93
N ALA A 95 -15.11 -1.73 14.50
CA ALA A 95 -14.02 -2.54 13.98
C ALA A 95 -13.35 -3.34 15.12
N PRO A 96 -13.14 -4.66 14.97
CA PRO A 96 -12.31 -5.41 15.91
C PRO A 96 -10.90 -4.78 15.98
N PRO A 97 -10.22 -4.85 17.14
CA PRO A 97 -8.90 -4.26 17.30
C PRO A 97 -8.00 -4.69 16.13
N PRO A 98 -7.30 -3.75 15.47
CA PRO A 98 -6.61 -4.04 14.22
C PRO A 98 -5.66 -5.20 14.47
N ALA A 99 -5.88 -6.33 13.79
CA ALA A 99 -4.93 -7.42 13.76
C ALA A 99 -3.57 -6.81 13.42
N ALA A 100 -2.57 -7.06 14.27
CA ALA A 100 -1.23 -6.50 14.14
C ALA A 100 -0.83 -6.53 12.66
N PRO A 101 -0.30 -5.41 12.10
CA PRO A 101 -0.15 -5.25 10.67
C PRO A 101 0.56 -6.48 10.13
N ALA A 102 -0.18 -7.33 9.41
CA ALA A 102 0.39 -8.49 8.78
C ALA A 102 1.47 -7.93 7.87
N LYS A 103 2.75 -8.13 8.25
CA LYS A 103 3.91 -7.67 7.49
C LYS A 103 3.64 -8.13 6.08
N ARG A 104 3.26 -7.21 5.19
CA ARG A 104 3.00 -7.49 3.79
C ARG A 104 4.34 -7.99 3.29
N ARG A 105 4.54 -9.31 3.30
CA ARG A 105 5.77 -9.93 2.81
C ARG A 105 5.80 -9.50 1.35
N LYS A 106 6.59 -8.47 1.04
CA LYS A 106 7.01 -8.16 -0.32
C LYS A 106 7.71 -9.43 -0.78
N ARG A 107 6.96 -10.38 -1.34
CA ARG A 107 7.51 -11.54 -2.03
C ARG A 107 8.35 -10.92 -3.13
N SER A 108 9.66 -10.89 -2.95
CA SER A 108 10.55 -10.13 -3.82
C SER A 108 10.34 -10.64 -5.23
N VAL A 109 10.00 -9.73 -6.13
CA VAL A 109 9.86 -10.01 -7.56
C VAL A 109 11.14 -10.70 -8.07
N LEU A 110 12.29 -10.32 -7.49
CA LEU A 110 13.60 -10.93 -7.72
C LEU A 110 13.64 -12.43 -7.39
N LEU A 111 13.03 -12.89 -6.28
CA LEU A 111 13.03 -14.31 -5.93
C LEU A 111 12.17 -15.13 -6.90
N ARG A 112 11.02 -14.58 -7.34
CA ARG A 112 10.18 -15.21 -8.37
C ARG A 112 10.90 -15.28 -9.71
N PHE A 113 11.58 -14.20 -10.08
CA PHE A 113 12.38 -14.12 -11.30
C PHE A 113 13.52 -15.15 -11.28
N LEU A 114 14.26 -15.24 -10.18
CA LEU A 114 15.37 -16.18 -10.00
C LEU A 114 14.89 -17.64 -10.10
N VAL A 115 13.80 -18.00 -9.42
CA VAL A 115 13.25 -19.37 -9.46
C VAL A 115 12.85 -19.76 -10.89
N TRP A 116 12.18 -18.86 -11.61
CA TRP A 116 11.80 -19.13 -13.01
C TRP A 116 13.00 -19.29 -13.93
N HIS A 117 14.04 -18.48 -13.75
CA HIS A 117 15.25 -18.58 -14.58
C HIS A 117 16.04 -19.85 -14.28
N LEU A 118 16.17 -20.24 -13.01
CA LEU A 118 16.85 -21.49 -12.65
C LEU A 118 16.11 -22.72 -13.20
N LEU A 119 14.78 -22.74 -13.15
CA LEU A 119 13.97 -23.79 -13.75
C LEU A 119 14.14 -23.86 -15.27
N GLY A 120 14.06 -22.71 -15.96
CA GLY A 120 14.27 -22.63 -17.40
C GLY A 120 15.67 -23.09 -17.80
N PHE A 121 16.70 -22.67 -17.06
CA PHE A 121 18.08 -23.07 -17.31
C PHE A 121 18.28 -24.57 -17.13
N GLY A 122 17.69 -25.16 -16.07
CA GLY A 122 17.73 -26.60 -15.83
C GLY A 122 17.05 -27.42 -16.95
N LEU A 123 15.91 -26.95 -17.46
CA LEU A 123 15.20 -27.56 -18.59
C LEU A 123 16.04 -27.56 -19.87
N VAL A 124 16.67 -26.42 -20.19
CA VAL A 124 17.54 -26.31 -21.38
C VAL A 124 18.76 -27.21 -21.23
N PHE A 125 19.43 -27.18 -20.08
CA PHE A 125 20.60 -28.03 -19.83
C PHE A 125 20.26 -29.53 -19.88
N GLY A 126 19.15 -29.94 -19.27
CA GLY A 126 18.67 -31.31 -19.34
C GLY A 126 18.31 -31.75 -20.76
N GLY A 127 17.72 -30.85 -21.57
CA GLY A 127 17.42 -31.10 -22.97
C GLY A 127 18.67 -31.30 -23.84
N VAL A 128 19.69 -30.44 -23.66
CA VAL A 128 20.98 -30.57 -24.36
C VAL A 128 21.67 -31.88 -23.97
N GLU A 129 21.68 -32.21 -22.69
CA GLU A 129 22.28 -33.43 -22.17
C GLU A 129 21.59 -34.69 -22.71
N ALA A 130 20.25 -34.72 -22.66
CA ALA A 130 19.47 -35.81 -23.23
C ALA A 130 19.71 -35.95 -24.75
N TRP A 131 19.79 -34.83 -25.47
CA TRP A 131 20.11 -34.83 -26.90
C TRP A 131 21.51 -35.42 -27.16
N CYS A 132 22.52 -35.00 -26.41
CA CYS A 132 23.89 -35.49 -26.56
C CYS A 132 23.98 -37.00 -26.30
N LEU A 133 23.31 -37.48 -25.25
CA LEU A 133 23.25 -38.90 -24.93
C LEU A 133 22.55 -39.71 -26.01
N ILE A 134 21.39 -39.25 -26.50
CA ILE A 134 20.62 -39.96 -27.53
C ILE A 134 21.36 -39.97 -28.88
N ARG A 135 21.97 -38.84 -29.26
CA ARG A 135 22.55 -38.66 -30.60
C ARG A 135 23.97 -39.20 -30.71
N TYR A 136 24.76 -39.08 -29.66
CA TYR A 136 26.20 -39.37 -29.70
C TYR A 136 26.67 -40.39 -28.66
N GLY A 137 25.79 -40.86 -27.77
CA GLY A 137 26.11 -41.90 -26.78
C GLY A 137 27.05 -41.45 -25.66
N HIS A 138 27.28 -40.16 -25.51
CA HIS A 138 28.11 -39.57 -24.44
C HIS A 138 27.45 -38.30 -23.88
N HIS A 139 27.86 -37.94 -22.66
CA HIS A 139 27.39 -36.75 -21.96
C HIS A 139 27.85 -35.47 -22.69
N ALA A 140 27.17 -34.35 -22.47
CA ALA A 140 27.69 -33.08 -22.94
C ALA A 140 29.02 -32.75 -22.22
N PRO A 141 30.00 -32.13 -22.90
CA PRO A 141 31.34 -31.92 -22.36
C PRO A 141 31.37 -31.13 -21.03
N ILE A 142 30.36 -30.29 -20.80
CA ILE A 142 30.19 -29.56 -19.54
C ILE A 142 29.88 -30.53 -18.38
N PHE A 143 28.99 -31.51 -18.58
CA PHE A 143 28.64 -32.50 -17.57
C PHE A 143 29.76 -33.50 -17.32
N ASP A 144 30.50 -33.92 -18.37
CA ASP A 144 31.67 -34.80 -18.21
C ASP A 144 32.75 -34.17 -17.32
N SER A 145 33.04 -32.88 -17.51
CA SER A 145 34.01 -32.14 -16.70
C SER A 145 33.57 -31.98 -15.23
N LEU A 146 32.27 -31.94 -14.99
CA LEU A 146 31.67 -31.79 -13.65
C LEU A 146 31.66 -33.12 -12.90
N LEU A 147 31.27 -34.21 -13.57
CA LEU A 147 31.25 -35.56 -13.02
C LEU A 147 32.66 -36.06 -12.70
N THR A 148 33.66 -35.74 -13.54
CA THR A 148 35.06 -36.09 -13.25
C THR A 148 35.63 -35.34 -12.05
N ARG A 149 35.19 -34.10 -11.79
CA ARG A 149 35.58 -33.36 -10.58
C ARG A 149 34.89 -33.89 -9.32
N LEU A 150 33.65 -34.36 -9.41
CA LEU A 150 32.91 -34.92 -8.28
C LEU A 150 33.34 -36.35 -7.91
N ARG A 151 34.00 -37.06 -8.83
CA ARG A 151 34.55 -38.42 -8.60
C ARG A 151 35.96 -38.43 -7.99
N ARG A 152 36.62 -37.27 -7.90
CA ARG A 152 37.89 -37.11 -7.16
C ARG A 152 37.60 -36.64 -5.75
#